data_AF-Q4R5V2-F1
#
_entry.id   AF-Q4R5V2-F1
#
_cell.length_a   1.000
_cell.length_b   1.000
_cell.length_c   1.000
_cell.angle_alpha   90.00
_cell.angle_beta   90.00
_cell.angle_gamma   90.00
#
_symmetry.space_group_name_H-M   'P 1'
#
loop_
_entity.id
_entity.type
_entity.pdbx_description
1 polymer ?
#
loop_
_entity_poly.entity_id
_entity_poly.type
_entity_poly.pdbx_seq_one_letter_code
_entity_poly.pdbx_strand_id
1 'polypeptide(L)'
;MAAALWGFFPVLLLLLLSGDVQSSEVPGAAAEGSGGSGVGIGDRFKIEGRAVVPGVKPQDWISAARVLVDGEEHVGFLKTDGSFVVHDIPSGSYVVEVVSPAYRFDPVRVDITSKGKMRARYVNHIKTSEVVRLPYPLQMKSSGPPSYFIKRESWGWTDFLMNPMVMMMVLPLLIFVLLPKVVNTSDPDMRREMEQSMNMLNSNHELPDVSEFMTRLFSSKSSGKSSSGSSKTGKSGAGKRR
;
A
#
# COMPACT_ATOMS: atom_id res chain seq x y z
N MET A 1 17.72 -4.47 35.55
CA MET A 1 16.63 -3.90 36.36
C MET A 1 15.64 -3.25 35.40
N ALA A 2 14.36 -3.64 35.48
CA ALA A 2 13.16 -3.18 34.74
C ALA A 2 13.25 -3.22 33.19
N ALA A 3 12.83 -4.28 32.49
CA ALA A 3 11.44 -4.72 32.22
C ALA A 3 10.60 -3.61 31.54
N ALA A 4 10.45 -3.62 30.21
CA ALA A 4 9.48 -4.40 29.41
C ALA A 4 8.03 -3.90 29.53
N LEU A 5 7.27 -4.04 28.43
CA LEU A 5 5.80 -4.17 28.34
C LEU A 5 4.96 -2.99 27.85
N TRP A 6 5.02 -2.64 26.56
CA TRP A 6 3.83 -2.16 25.82
C TRP A 6 4.01 -2.63 24.36
N GLY A 7 3.60 -3.82 23.90
CA GLY A 7 2.54 -4.68 24.38
C GLY A 7 1.27 -4.43 23.57
N PHE A 8 1.25 -4.96 22.34
CA PHE A 8 0.07 -5.37 21.55
C PHE A 8 -1.30 -5.09 22.20
N PHE A 9 -2.04 -4.11 21.68
CA PHE A 9 -3.49 -4.07 21.84
C PHE A 9 -4.17 -4.25 20.48
N PRO A 10 -5.20 -5.09 20.38
CA PRO A 10 -5.52 -5.81 19.15
C PRO A 10 -6.68 -5.18 18.38
N VAL A 11 -6.62 -5.41 17.08
CA VAL A 11 -7.72 -5.43 16.13
C VAL A 11 -8.81 -6.40 16.64
N LEU A 12 -9.90 -5.93 17.27
CA LEU A 12 -11.13 -6.74 17.45
C LEU A 12 -12.43 -5.98 17.81
N LEU A 13 -12.48 -4.65 17.93
CA LEU A 13 -13.63 -3.96 18.54
C LEU A 13 -14.57 -3.19 17.59
N LEU A 14 -15.13 -3.80 16.53
CA LEU A 14 -16.12 -3.06 15.72
C LEU A 14 -17.26 -3.86 15.09
N LEU A 15 -17.62 -5.01 15.66
CA LEU A 15 -18.60 -5.93 15.05
C LEU A 15 -19.92 -6.13 15.82
N LEU A 16 -20.32 -5.23 16.72
CA LEU A 16 -21.52 -5.47 17.55
C LEU A 16 -22.28 -4.20 17.98
N LEU A 17 -22.60 -3.32 17.04
CA LEU A 17 -23.64 -2.32 17.25
C LEU A 17 -24.69 -2.37 16.14
N SER A 18 -25.87 -2.84 16.55
CA SER A 18 -27.18 -2.42 16.05
C SER A 18 -27.53 -2.88 14.63
N GLY A 19 -28.45 -3.82 14.43
CA GLY A 19 -29.75 -3.93 15.08
C GLY A 19 -30.82 -3.53 14.06
N ASP A 20 -31.85 -4.37 13.96
CA ASP A 20 -33.08 -4.18 13.19
C ASP A 20 -33.01 -4.44 11.67
N VAL A 21 -33.96 -5.08 11.01
CA VAL A 21 -35.09 -5.97 11.34
C VAL A 21 -35.68 -6.40 9.98
N GLN A 22 -36.35 -7.54 9.94
CA GLN A 22 -37.28 -8.00 8.90
C GLN A 22 -36.71 -8.67 7.64
N SER A 23 -36.73 -10.00 7.71
CA SER A 23 -36.84 -10.92 6.58
C SER A 23 -38.08 -10.62 5.73
N SER A 24 -37.92 -10.64 4.41
CA SER A 24 -39.02 -10.93 3.48
C SER A 24 -38.45 -11.65 2.26
N GLU A 25 -38.68 -12.96 2.25
CA GLU A 25 -38.55 -13.83 1.10
C GLU A 25 -39.52 -13.36 0.01
N VAL A 26 -39.00 -13.05 -1.18
CA VAL A 26 -39.82 -12.96 -2.40
C VAL A 26 -39.30 -14.01 -3.37
N PRO A 27 -40.07 -15.07 -3.64
CA PRO A 27 -39.74 -16.03 -4.68
C PRO A 27 -40.21 -15.49 -6.04
N GLY A 28 -39.51 -15.91 -7.10
CA GLY A 28 -40.10 -16.14 -8.40
C GLY A 28 -40.70 -14.93 -9.14
N ALA A 29 -39.88 -14.32 -9.99
CA ALA A 29 -40.36 -13.78 -11.25
C ALA A 29 -39.37 -14.18 -12.35
N ALA A 30 -39.57 -15.38 -12.87
CA ALA A 30 -39.09 -15.73 -14.20
C ALA A 30 -39.83 -14.82 -15.19
N ALA A 31 -39.22 -13.70 -15.56
CA ALA A 31 -39.65 -12.94 -16.71
C ALA A 31 -39.19 -13.71 -17.96
N GLU A 32 -40.08 -14.56 -18.46
CA GLU A 32 -40.07 -15.03 -19.83
C GLU A 32 -40.28 -13.82 -20.76
N GLY A 33 -39.17 -13.21 -21.16
CA GLY A 33 -39.14 -12.34 -22.33
C GLY A 33 -39.23 -13.22 -23.58
N SER A 34 -40.45 -13.58 -23.96
CA SER A 34 -40.79 -14.10 -25.29
C SER A 34 -40.51 -13.02 -26.33
N GLY A 35 -39.28 -12.98 -26.83
CA GLY A 35 -38.86 -12.23 -28.01
C GLY A 35 -38.14 -13.19 -28.95
N GLY A 36 -38.92 -13.91 -29.75
CA GLY A 36 -38.40 -14.75 -30.83
C GLY A 36 -37.83 -13.88 -31.95
N SER A 37 -36.52 -13.87 -32.07
CA SER A 37 -35.79 -13.58 -33.31
C SER A 37 -34.65 -14.60 -33.37
N GLY A 38 -34.59 -15.35 -34.47
CA GLY A 38 -33.77 -16.56 -34.57
C GLY A 38 -32.32 -16.33 -34.18
N VAL A 39 -31.80 -17.19 -33.30
CA VAL A 39 -30.41 -17.20 -32.85
C VAL A 39 -29.54 -17.59 -34.04
N GLY A 40 -29.12 -16.59 -34.81
CA GLY A 40 -28.10 -16.76 -35.84
C GLY A 40 -26.73 -16.84 -35.17
N ILE A 41 -25.82 -17.61 -35.75
CA ILE A 41 -24.40 -17.69 -35.34
C ILE A 41 -23.68 -16.32 -35.46
N GLY A 42 -24.39 -15.26 -35.88
CA GLY A 42 -23.92 -13.88 -35.96
C GLY A 42 -24.76 -12.87 -35.17
N ASP A 43 -25.55 -13.29 -34.17
CA ASP A 43 -26.31 -12.34 -33.35
C ASP A 43 -25.37 -11.44 -32.54
N ARG A 44 -25.50 -10.14 -32.77
CA ARG A 44 -24.76 -9.10 -32.06
C ARG A 44 -25.66 -8.43 -31.03
N PHE A 45 -25.13 -8.22 -29.84
CA PHE A 45 -25.80 -7.60 -28.72
C PHE A 45 -25.31 -6.16 -28.54
N LYS A 46 -26.02 -5.42 -27.67
CA LYS A 46 -25.65 -4.07 -27.26
C LYS A 46 -25.43 -4.02 -25.76
N ILE A 47 -24.39 -3.31 -25.33
CA ILE A 47 -24.12 -3.03 -23.91
C ILE A 47 -24.66 -1.63 -23.61
N GLU A 48 -25.50 -1.53 -22.58
CA GLU A 48 -26.10 -0.28 -22.14
C GLU A 48 -25.65 0.07 -20.73
N GLY A 49 -25.42 1.36 -20.50
CA GLY A 49 -25.02 1.86 -19.20
C GLY A 49 -25.17 3.36 -19.05
N ARG A 50 -24.86 3.82 -17.85
CA ARG A 50 -24.87 5.23 -17.47
C ARG A 50 -23.65 5.52 -16.61
N ALA A 51 -22.88 6.51 -17.04
CA ALA A 51 -21.73 7.03 -16.30
C ALA A 51 -22.12 8.32 -15.59
N VAL A 52 -21.82 8.42 -14.30
CA VAL A 52 -22.20 9.56 -13.47
C VAL A 52 -21.00 10.04 -12.66
N VAL A 53 -20.71 11.33 -12.77
CA VAL A 53 -19.74 12.01 -11.91
C VAL A 53 -20.53 12.77 -10.83
N PRO A 54 -20.37 12.46 -9.55
CA PRO A 54 -21.08 13.17 -8.49
C PRO A 54 -20.68 14.65 -8.47
N GLY A 55 -21.66 15.55 -8.49
CA GLY A 55 -21.44 17.00 -8.39
C GLY A 55 -21.12 17.72 -9.72
N VAL A 56 -20.94 17.00 -10.82
CA VAL A 56 -20.57 17.59 -12.13
C VAL A 56 -21.64 17.28 -13.16
N LYS A 57 -22.02 18.28 -13.97
CA LYS A 57 -23.02 18.07 -15.03
C LYS A 57 -22.40 17.22 -16.15
N PRO A 58 -23.14 16.26 -16.74
CA PRO A 58 -22.60 15.40 -17.80
C PRO A 58 -22.00 16.17 -18.98
N GLN A 59 -22.66 17.26 -19.41
CA GLN A 59 -22.25 18.10 -20.54
C GLN A 59 -20.80 18.62 -20.48
N ASP A 60 -20.23 18.75 -19.28
CA ASP A 60 -18.90 19.35 -19.07
C ASP A 60 -17.76 18.38 -19.39
N TRP A 61 -18.01 17.06 -19.37
CA TRP A 61 -16.96 16.04 -19.45
C TRP A 61 -17.21 14.96 -20.51
N ILE A 62 -18.45 14.76 -20.95
CA ILE A 62 -18.81 13.76 -21.96
C ILE A 62 -18.06 13.96 -23.29
N SER A 63 -17.69 15.20 -23.64
CA SER A 63 -16.99 15.52 -24.89
C SER A 63 -15.58 14.94 -24.96
N ALA A 64 -14.94 14.76 -23.80
CA ALA A 64 -13.60 14.20 -23.69
C ALA A 64 -13.59 12.72 -23.31
N ALA A 65 -14.76 12.12 -23.07
CA ALA A 65 -14.88 10.75 -22.58
C ALA A 65 -15.31 9.76 -23.66
N ARG A 66 -14.83 8.52 -23.53
CA ARG A 66 -15.13 7.39 -24.41
C ARG A 66 -15.42 6.15 -23.60
N VAL A 67 -16.19 5.24 -24.16
CA VAL A 67 -16.44 3.92 -23.57
C VAL A 67 -15.67 2.90 -24.38
N LEU A 68 -14.75 2.20 -23.74
CA LEU A 68 -13.96 1.15 -24.37
C LEU A 68 -14.43 -0.21 -23.86
N VAL A 69 -14.50 -1.18 -24.77
CA VAL A 69 -14.77 -2.58 -24.45
C VAL A 69 -13.58 -3.40 -24.93
N ASP A 70 -13.01 -4.20 -24.03
CA ASP A 70 -11.82 -5.03 -24.27
C ASP A 70 -10.62 -4.26 -24.86
N GLY A 71 -10.38 -3.04 -24.37
CA GLY A 71 -9.19 -2.26 -24.71
C GLY A 71 -9.19 -1.76 -26.16
N GLU A 72 -10.32 -1.18 -26.60
CA GLU A 72 -10.57 -0.59 -27.93
C GLU A 72 -11.09 -1.53 -29.03
N GLU A 73 -11.39 -2.80 -28.72
CA GLU A 73 -12.02 -3.69 -29.72
C GLU A 73 -13.40 -3.17 -30.14
N HIS A 74 -14.18 -2.67 -29.18
CA HIS A 74 -15.41 -1.93 -29.46
C HIS A 74 -15.38 -0.60 -28.73
N VAL A 75 -15.75 0.46 -29.45
CA VAL A 75 -15.73 1.84 -28.95
C VAL A 75 -17.15 2.40 -28.96
N GLY A 76 -17.56 2.95 -27.83
CA GLY A 76 -18.81 3.68 -27.67
C GLY A 76 -18.59 5.12 -27.21
N PHE A 77 -19.63 5.92 -27.39
CA PHE A 77 -19.66 7.32 -26.96
C PHE A 77 -20.78 7.55 -25.96
N LEU A 78 -20.59 8.54 -25.10
CA LEU A 78 -21.61 8.96 -24.14
C LEU A 78 -22.58 9.95 -24.78
N LYS A 79 -23.85 9.85 -24.41
CA LYS A 79 -24.91 10.81 -24.72
C LYS A 79 -24.91 11.96 -23.72
N THR A 80 -25.68 13.00 -24.02
CA THR A 80 -25.77 14.24 -23.23
C THR A 80 -26.27 14.05 -21.79
N ASP A 81 -26.97 12.96 -21.50
CA ASP A 81 -27.48 12.58 -20.19
C ASP A 81 -26.50 11.72 -19.35
N GLY A 82 -25.35 11.38 -19.93
CA GLY A 82 -24.36 10.47 -19.37
C GLY A 82 -24.65 8.99 -19.63
N SER A 83 -25.69 8.65 -20.41
CA SER A 83 -25.92 7.27 -20.86
C SER A 83 -24.98 6.89 -22.01
N PHE A 84 -24.70 5.61 -22.17
CA PHE A 84 -23.91 5.10 -23.29
C PHE A 84 -24.49 3.79 -23.79
N VAL A 85 -24.29 3.55 -25.09
CA VAL A 85 -24.65 2.30 -25.75
C VAL A 85 -23.49 1.90 -26.65
N VAL A 86 -22.98 0.69 -26.46
CA VAL A 86 -21.98 0.07 -27.35
C VAL A 86 -22.68 -0.98 -28.17
N HIS A 87 -22.61 -0.87 -29.49
CA HIS A 87 -23.25 -1.76 -30.44
C HIS A 87 -22.29 -2.85 -30.93
N ASP A 88 -22.84 -3.85 -31.63
CA ASP A 88 -22.12 -4.89 -32.36
C ASP A 88 -21.27 -5.88 -31.54
N ILE A 89 -21.63 -6.09 -30.27
CA ILE A 89 -20.89 -6.95 -29.34
C ILE A 89 -21.30 -8.43 -29.49
N PRO A 90 -20.41 -9.36 -29.84
CA PRO A 90 -20.73 -10.78 -29.87
C PRO A 90 -20.93 -11.36 -28.45
N SER A 91 -21.53 -12.54 -28.32
CA SER A 91 -21.61 -13.21 -27.00
C SER A 91 -20.20 -13.53 -26.48
N GLY A 92 -19.92 -13.15 -25.24
CA GLY A 92 -18.58 -13.24 -24.66
C GLY A 92 -18.52 -12.62 -23.26
N SER A 93 -17.32 -12.52 -22.71
CA SER A 93 -17.06 -11.87 -21.42
C SER A 93 -16.07 -10.74 -21.67
N TYR A 94 -16.51 -9.51 -21.48
CA TYR A 94 -15.73 -8.32 -21.83
C TYR A 94 -15.52 -7.43 -20.62
N VAL A 95 -14.46 -6.63 -20.66
CA VAL A 95 -14.21 -5.56 -19.70
C VAL A 95 -14.63 -4.23 -20.31
N VAL A 96 -15.58 -3.56 -19.67
CA VAL A 96 -16.09 -2.24 -20.08
C VAL A 96 -15.48 -1.19 -19.18
N GLU A 97 -14.87 -0.17 -19.79
CA GLU A 97 -14.28 0.96 -19.09
C GLU A 97 -14.74 2.28 -19.70
N VAL A 98 -14.94 3.28 -18.83
CA VAL A 98 -15.24 4.65 -19.25
C VAL A 98 -13.97 5.46 -19.07
N VAL A 99 -13.35 5.82 -20.17
CA VAL A 99 -12.10 6.57 -20.18
C VAL A 99 -12.43 8.05 -20.25
N SER A 100 -11.95 8.81 -19.26
CA SER A 100 -12.01 10.27 -19.25
C SER A 100 -10.67 10.83 -18.75
N PRO A 101 -10.12 11.89 -19.37
CA PRO A 101 -8.88 12.50 -18.90
C PRO A 101 -9.02 13.09 -17.49
N ALA A 102 -10.19 13.65 -17.16
CA ALA A 102 -10.43 14.39 -15.93
C ALA A 102 -11.02 13.54 -14.80
N TYR A 103 -11.63 12.39 -15.11
CA TYR A 103 -12.36 11.56 -14.14
C TYR A 103 -11.99 10.10 -14.27
N ARG A 104 -11.77 9.44 -13.14
CA ARG A 104 -11.51 8.00 -13.10
C ARG A 104 -12.80 7.23 -12.86
N PHE A 105 -12.97 6.12 -13.56
CA PHE A 105 -14.06 5.17 -13.38
C PHE A 105 -13.48 3.78 -13.15
N ASP A 106 -14.16 2.97 -12.34
CA ASP A 106 -13.78 1.58 -12.13
C ASP A 106 -14.26 0.71 -13.29
N PRO A 107 -13.41 -0.15 -13.88
CA PRO A 107 -13.82 -1.02 -14.97
C PRO A 107 -14.78 -2.09 -14.48
N VAL A 108 -15.74 -2.47 -15.33
CA VAL A 108 -16.78 -3.46 -15.02
C VAL A 108 -16.75 -4.58 -16.03
N ARG A 109 -16.76 -5.83 -15.55
CA ARG A 109 -16.83 -7.01 -16.40
C ARG A 109 -18.29 -7.31 -16.75
N VAL A 110 -18.58 -7.51 -18.03
CA VAL A 110 -19.90 -7.86 -18.55
C VAL A 110 -19.85 -9.20 -19.24
N ASP A 111 -20.63 -10.16 -18.74
CA ASP A 111 -20.83 -11.46 -19.37
C ASP A 111 -22.14 -11.45 -20.18
N ILE A 112 -22.04 -11.75 -21.47
CA ILE A 112 -23.15 -11.83 -22.41
C ILE A 112 -23.30 -13.28 -22.87
N THR A 113 -24.43 -13.91 -22.55
CA THR A 113 -24.71 -15.26 -23.05
C THR A 113 -25.14 -15.22 -24.52
N SER A 114 -25.03 -16.33 -25.24
CA SER A 114 -25.58 -16.47 -26.60
C SER A 114 -27.10 -16.27 -26.69
N LYS A 115 -27.81 -16.30 -25.56
CA LYS A 115 -29.25 -15.98 -25.46
C LYS A 115 -29.52 -14.49 -25.21
N GLY A 116 -28.49 -13.65 -25.18
CA GLY A 116 -28.59 -12.22 -24.85
C GLY A 116 -28.77 -11.90 -23.38
N LYS A 117 -28.57 -12.86 -22.46
CA LYS A 117 -28.63 -12.57 -21.02
C LYS A 117 -27.34 -11.87 -20.59
N MET A 118 -27.45 -10.65 -20.09
CA MET A 118 -26.32 -9.83 -19.65
C MET A 118 -26.16 -9.89 -18.13
N ARG A 119 -24.92 -9.99 -17.65
CA ARG A 119 -24.59 -9.97 -16.21
C ARG A 119 -23.34 -9.12 -15.99
N ALA A 120 -23.42 -8.13 -15.10
CA ALA A 120 -22.29 -7.29 -14.74
C ALA A 120 -21.63 -7.76 -13.43
N ARG A 121 -20.30 -7.63 -13.34
CA ARG A 121 -19.49 -8.02 -12.17
C ARG A 121 -18.29 -7.10 -12.02
N TYR A 122 -17.75 -7.00 -10.81
CA TYR A 122 -16.46 -6.33 -10.60
C TYR A 122 -15.33 -7.05 -11.33
N VAL A 123 -14.36 -6.29 -11.83
CA VAL A 123 -13.16 -6.81 -12.47
C VAL A 123 -12.16 -7.25 -11.39
N ASN A 124 -11.86 -8.55 -11.34
CA ASN A 124 -10.75 -9.08 -10.57
C ASN A 124 -9.90 -9.98 -11.48
N HIS A 125 -8.67 -9.57 -11.77
CA HIS A 125 -7.75 -10.32 -12.63
C HIS A 125 -7.09 -11.50 -11.93
N ILE A 126 -7.05 -11.51 -10.59
CA ILE A 126 -6.38 -12.55 -9.81
C ILE A 126 -7.32 -13.75 -9.61
N LYS A 127 -8.55 -13.47 -9.16
CA LYS A 127 -9.58 -14.49 -8.91
C LYS A 127 -10.69 -14.38 -9.94
N THR A 128 -10.50 -15.04 -11.08
CA THR A 128 -11.47 -15.03 -12.19
C THR A 128 -12.82 -15.66 -11.83
N SER A 129 -12.88 -16.49 -10.78
CA SER A 129 -14.09 -17.14 -10.28
C SER A 129 -14.87 -16.32 -9.25
N GLU A 130 -14.33 -15.19 -8.79
CA GLU A 130 -15.02 -14.33 -7.83
C GLU A 130 -16.17 -13.59 -8.52
N VAL A 131 -17.38 -13.73 -7.99
CA VAL A 131 -18.59 -13.17 -8.59
C VAL A 131 -19.23 -12.20 -7.62
N VAL A 132 -18.83 -10.94 -7.71
CA VAL A 132 -19.55 -9.83 -7.08
C VAL A 132 -20.48 -9.23 -8.12
N ARG A 133 -21.79 -9.45 -7.95
CA ARG A 133 -22.81 -9.04 -8.92
C ARG A 133 -23.00 -7.52 -8.87
N LEU A 134 -23.01 -6.90 -10.05
CA LEU A 134 -23.35 -5.49 -10.23
C LEU A 134 -24.72 -5.37 -10.92
N PRO A 135 -25.45 -4.27 -10.66
CA PRO A 135 -26.70 -3.99 -11.35
C PRO A 135 -26.48 -3.79 -12.85
N TYR A 136 -27.49 -4.15 -13.64
CA TYR A 136 -27.55 -3.91 -15.08
C TYR A 136 -28.86 -3.18 -15.42
N PRO A 137 -28.88 -2.11 -16.25
CA PRO A 137 -27.76 -1.50 -17.00
C PRO A 137 -26.62 -0.98 -16.12
N LEU A 138 -25.42 -0.86 -16.69
CA LEU A 138 -24.22 -0.50 -15.94
C LEU A 138 -24.37 0.88 -15.29
N GLN A 139 -24.10 0.99 -13.99
CA GLN A 139 -24.07 2.27 -13.27
C GLN A 139 -22.65 2.59 -12.82
N MET A 140 -21.88 3.25 -13.70
CA MET A 140 -20.48 3.55 -13.45
C MET A 140 -20.37 4.91 -12.77
N LYS A 141 -20.06 4.91 -11.48
CA LYS A 141 -19.80 6.13 -10.72
C LYS A 141 -18.31 6.45 -10.77
N SER A 142 -17.97 7.72 -10.98
CA SER A 142 -16.57 8.14 -10.92
C SER A 142 -16.04 8.08 -9.50
N SER A 143 -14.79 7.61 -9.35
CA SER A 143 -14.04 7.63 -8.09
C SER A 143 -13.43 9.01 -7.79
N GLY A 144 -13.68 10.02 -8.62
CA GLY A 144 -13.12 11.36 -8.51
C GLY A 144 -11.99 11.63 -9.52
N PRO A 145 -11.32 12.80 -9.41
CA PRO A 145 -10.22 13.17 -10.29
C PRO A 145 -8.98 12.29 -10.02
N PRO A 146 -8.35 11.73 -11.06
CA PRO A 146 -7.13 10.95 -10.91
C PRO A 146 -5.94 11.84 -10.48
N SER A 147 -5.15 11.35 -9.52
CA SER A 147 -3.93 12.02 -9.06
C SER A 147 -2.76 11.72 -10.01
N TYR A 148 -2.67 12.43 -11.13
CA TYR A 148 -1.54 12.28 -12.07
C TYR A 148 -0.23 12.87 -11.56
N PHE A 149 -0.32 13.86 -10.68
CA PHE A 149 0.84 14.59 -10.17
C PHE A 149 1.21 14.11 -8.77
N ILE A 150 2.50 13.91 -8.55
CA ILE A 150 3.06 13.66 -7.22
C ILE A 150 3.32 15.02 -6.59
N LYS A 151 2.88 15.21 -5.34
CA LYS A 151 3.18 16.43 -4.58
C LYS A 151 4.68 16.53 -4.39
N ARG A 152 5.26 17.72 -4.61
CA ARG A 152 6.69 17.94 -4.33
C ARG A 152 6.95 17.72 -2.85
N GLU A 153 8.04 17.02 -2.54
CA GLU A 153 8.57 16.96 -1.20
C GLU A 153 8.84 18.40 -0.74
N SER A 154 8.03 18.87 0.22
CA SER A 154 8.23 20.17 0.83
C SER A 154 9.28 20.01 1.92
N TRP A 155 10.25 20.93 1.95
CA TRP A 155 11.19 21.09 3.06
C TRP A 155 10.39 21.47 4.31
N GLY A 156 9.93 20.48 5.06
CA GLY A 156 9.36 20.71 6.39
C GLY A 156 10.50 21.08 7.33
N TRP A 157 10.30 22.08 8.19
CA TRP A 157 11.22 22.31 9.30
C TRP A 157 11.38 21.07 10.18
N THR A 158 10.32 20.24 10.24
CA THR A 158 10.33 18.92 10.88
C THR A 158 11.22 17.92 10.16
N ASP A 159 11.36 18.00 8.83
CA ASP A 159 12.22 17.12 8.03
C ASP A 159 13.70 17.41 8.29
N PHE A 160 14.04 18.69 8.50
CA PHE A 160 15.36 19.10 8.96
C PHE A 160 15.68 18.60 10.39
N LEU A 161 14.72 18.69 11.32
CA LEU A 161 14.90 18.17 12.69
C LEU A 161 14.93 16.63 12.73
N MET A 162 14.15 15.95 11.89
CA MET A 162 14.14 14.49 11.77
C MET A 162 15.33 13.96 10.95
N ASN A 163 16.16 14.83 10.36
CA ASN A 163 17.38 14.43 9.69
C ASN A 163 18.41 13.94 10.74
N PRO A 164 18.86 12.68 10.67
CA PRO A 164 19.77 12.10 11.64
C PRO A 164 21.08 12.89 11.77
N MET A 165 21.55 13.55 10.71
CA MET A 165 22.77 14.34 10.76
C MET A 165 22.62 15.59 11.64
N VAL A 166 21.48 16.28 11.54
CA VAL A 166 21.22 17.50 12.33
C VAL A 166 21.06 17.14 13.80
N MET A 167 20.32 16.07 14.12
CA MET A 167 20.17 15.59 15.50
C MET A 167 21.52 15.20 16.11
N MET A 168 22.38 14.53 15.35
CA MET A 168 23.72 14.14 15.81
C MET A 168 24.67 15.32 16.02
N MET A 169 24.46 16.47 15.37
CA MET A 169 25.27 17.68 15.59
C MET A 169 24.73 18.55 16.73
N VAL A 170 23.41 18.76 16.79
CA VAL A 170 22.78 19.65 17.77
C VAL A 170 22.76 19.02 19.16
N LEU A 171 22.51 17.71 19.26
CA LEU A 171 22.40 17.02 20.55
C LEU A 171 23.72 17.05 21.35
N PRO A 172 24.91 16.74 20.78
CA PRO A 172 26.18 16.85 21.50
C PRO A 172 26.54 18.29 21.87
N LEU A 173 26.24 19.28 21.02
CA LEU A 173 26.51 20.70 21.34
C LEU A 173 25.64 21.19 22.50
N LEU A 174 24.35 20.80 22.52
CA LEU A 174 23.45 21.13 23.62
C LEU A 174 23.91 20.49 24.93
N ILE A 175 24.37 19.23 24.89
CA ILE A 175 24.98 18.55 26.05
C ILE A 175 26.28 19.27 26.46
N PHE A 176 27.16 19.63 25.54
CA PHE A 176 28.42 20.31 25.85
C PHE A 176 28.24 21.71 26.44
N VAL A 177 27.15 22.41 26.12
CA VAL A 177 26.82 23.71 26.72
C VAL A 177 26.11 23.56 28.07
N LEU A 178 25.24 22.56 28.21
CA LEU A 178 24.52 22.30 29.44
C LEU A 178 25.41 21.64 30.49
N LEU A 179 26.28 20.69 30.13
CA LEU A 179 27.16 19.99 31.07
C LEU A 179 27.95 20.99 31.94
N PRO A 180 28.74 21.93 31.42
CA PRO A 180 29.47 22.89 32.26
C PRO A 180 28.58 23.78 33.14
N LYS A 181 27.29 23.92 32.79
CA LYS A 181 26.32 24.70 33.56
C LYS A 181 25.55 23.90 34.60
N VAL A 182 25.34 22.60 34.39
CA VAL A 182 24.64 21.71 35.34
C VAL A 182 25.62 20.94 36.21
N VAL A 183 26.82 20.61 35.69
CA VAL A 183 27.95 20.19 36.50
C VAL A 183 28.67 21.45 36.99
N ASN A 184 28.48 21.76 38.26
CA ASN A 184 29.10 22.91 38.91
C ASN A 184 30.62 22.76 38.84
N THR A 185 31.27 23.41 37.88
CA THR A 185 32.73 23.50 37.80
C THR A 185 33.35 24.20 39.03
N SER A 186 32.53 24.63 39.99
CA SER A 186 32.89 25.22 41.27
C SER A 186 33.06 24.22 42.43
N ASP A 187 32.76 22.93 42.27
CA ASP A 187 32.92 21.96 43.37
C ASP A 187 34.34 21.34 43.43
N PRO A 188 35.07 21.46 44.56
CA PRO A 188 36.43 20.94 44.71
C PRO A 188 36.52 19.42 44.60
N ASP A 189 35.44 18.69 44.91
CA ASP A 189 35.42 17.22 44.79
C ASP A 189 35.25 16.77 43.34
N MET A 190 34.42 17.46 42.55
CA MET A 190 34.33 17.19 41.12
C MET A 190 35.61 17.59 40.38
N ARG A 191 36.31 18.64 40.82
CA ARG A 191 37.63 18.97 40.27
C ARG A 191 38.65 17.87 40.56
N ARG A 192 38.64 17.23 41.73
CA ARG A 192 39.51 16.09 42.01
C ARG A 192 39.20 14.88 41.13
N GLU A 193 37.93 14.58 40.89
CA GLU A 193 37.54 13.50 39.97
C GLU A 193 37.86 13.84 38.51
N MET A 194 37.69 15.11 38.12
CA MET A 194 38.02 15.58 36.78
C MET A 194 39.53 15.69 36.56
N GLU A 195 40.31 16.06 37.57
CA GLU A 195 41.77 16.05 37.55
C GLU A 195 42.32 14.63 37.59
N GLN A 196 41.68 13.70 38.32
CA GLN A 196 42.04 12.28 38.28
C GLN A 196 41.74 11.66 36.92
N SER A 197 40.58 11.95 36.33
CA SER A 197 40.25 11.49 34.98
C SER A 197 41.08 12.19 33.91
N MET A 198 41.39 13.48 34.06
CA MET A 198 42.27 14.20 33.13
C MET A 198 43.72 13.73 33.27
N ASN A 199 44.21 13.42 34.48
CA ASN A 199 45.54 12.85 34.65
C ASN A 199 45.59 11.41 34.12
N MET A 200 44.49 10.65 34.22
CA MET A 200 44.38 9.33 33.60
C MET A 200 44.23 9.40 32.07
N LEU A 201 43.72 10.50 31.51
CA LEU A 201 43.63 10.73 30.07
C LEU A 201 44.91 11.36 29.50
N ASN A 202 45.67 12.12 30.30
CA ASN A 202 46.86 12.83 29.84
C ASN A 202 48.16 12.04 30.08
N SER A 203 48.15 10.99 30.91
CA SER A 203 49.24 10.02 31.00
C SER A 203 49.19 8.96 29.89
N ASN A 204 48.08 8.89 29.15
CA ASN A 204 47.91 7.98 28.02
C ASN A 204 48.14 8.75 26.72
N HIS A 205 49.42 8.93 26.36
CA HIS A 205 49.88 9.39 25.04
C HIS A 205 49.57 8.39 23.90
N GLU A 206 48.67 7.44 24.14
CA GLU A 206 48.15 6.49 23.16
C GLU A 206 46.64 6.39 23.42
N LEU A 207 45.89 7.44 23.07
CA LEU A 207 44.44 7.29 23.01
C LEU A 207 44.14 6.36 21.82
N PRO A 208 43.59 5.16 22.08
CA PRO A 208 43.17 4.28 21.01
C PRO A 208 42.06 5.02 20.27
N ASP A 209 42.23 5.08 18.96
CA ASP A 209 41.30 5.70 18.04
C ASP A 209 39.87 5.29 18.41
N VAL A 210 39.00 6.26 18.68
CA VAL A 210 37.57 6.00 18.96
C VAL A 210 36.95 5.18 17.84
N SER A 211 37.54 5.22 16.64
CA SER A 211 37.23 4.34 15.51
C SER A 211 37.44 2.86 15.84
N GLU A 212 38.49 2.46 16.57
CA GLU A 212 38.74 1.07 16.99
C GLU A 212 37.78 0.63 18.09
N PHE A 213 37.43 1.52 19.03
CA PHE A 213 36.47 1.17 20.07
C PHE A 213 35.05 1.01 19.48
N MET A 214 34.66 1.91 18.59
CA MET A 214 33.39 1.82 17.86
C MET A 214 33.38 0.61 16.94
N THR A 215 34.46 0.30 16.21
CA THR A 215 34.51 -0.91 15.38
C THR A 215 34.57 -2.19 16.21
N ARG A 216 35.18 -2.24 17.39
CA ARG A 216 35.07 -3.40 18.28
C ARG A 216 33.66 -3.56 18.83
N LEU A 217 32.98 -2.47 19.21
CA LEU A 217 31.61 -2.55 19.72
C LEU A 217 30.59 -2.88 18.61
N PHE A 218 30.74 -2.30 17.41
CA PHE A 218 29.84 -2.56 16.28
C PHE A 218 30.18 -3.87 15.54
N SER A 219 31.43 -4.34 15.53
CA SER A 219 31.78 -5.65 14.95
C SER A 219 31.60 -6.81 15.92
N SER A 220 31.63 -6.58 17.25
CA SER A 220 31.35 -7.64 18.23
C SER A 220 29.91 -8.16 18.19
N LYS A 221 29.00 -7.47 17.49
CA LYS A 221 27.62 -7.94 17.27
C LYS A 221 27.40 -8.68 15.95
N SER A 222 28.42 -8.89 15.11
CA SER A 222 28.24 -9.52 13.78
C SER A 222 29.07 -10.77 13.47
N SER A 223 29.86 -11.34 14.41
CA SER A 223 30.58 -12.61 14.12
C SER A 223 30.70 -13.54 15.33
N GLY A 224 29.57 -14.12 15.73
CA GLY A 224 29.59 -15.35 16.51
C GLY A 224 29.89 -16.54 15.60
N LYS A 225 31.01 -17.24 15.85
CA LYS A 225 31.13 -18.72 15.93
C LYS A 225 32.41 -19.30 15.29
N SER A 226 33.15 -20.03 16.14
CA SER A 226 34.15 -21.08 15.84
C SER A 226 35.47 -20.58 15.21
N SER A 227 36.66 -21.03 15.55
CA SER A 227 37.24 -22.23 16.21
C SER A 227 38.71 -21.83 16.52
N SER A 228 39.55 -22.45 17.34
CA SER A 228 39.82 -23.84 17.66
C SER A 228 40.90 -23.84 18.76
N GLY A 229 40.90 -24.83 19.65
CA GLY A 229 41.90 -25.00 20.70
C GLY A 229 41.88 -26.43 21.19
N SER A 230 42.47 -27.32 20.39
CA SER A 230 42.55 -28.76 20.60
C SER A 230 43.50 -29.11 21.76
N SER A 231 43.06 -29.96 22.69
CA SER A 231 43.95 -31.00 23.24
C SER A 231 43.18 -32.27 23.65
N LYS A 232 43.63 -33.39 23.08
CA LYS A 232 43.60 -34.77 23.58
C LYS A 232 42.25 -35.37 23.99
N THR A 233 41.72 -36.30 23.18
CA THR A 233 41.82 -37.75 23.44
C THR A 233 41.21 -38.60 22.30
N GLY A 234 42.03 -39.50 21.75
CA GLY A 234 41.72 -40.84 21.24
C GLY A 234 40.46 -41.13 20.40
N LYS A 235 40.69 -41.61 19.17
CA LYS A 235 40.30 -42.96 18.66
C LYS A 235 39.63 -42.96 17.26
N SER A 236 40.35 -43.63 16.35
CA SER A 236 39.91 -44.39 15.15
C SER A 236 39.40 -43.72 13.86
N GLY A 237 40.01 -44.14 12.73
CA GLY A 237 39.44 -44.15 11.36
C GLY A 237 40.00 -43.07 10.43
N ALA A 238 41.20 -43.18 9.86
CA ALA A 238 41.56 -43.94 8.64
C ALA A 238 40.76 -43.55 7.37
N GLY A 239 41.42 -42.91 6.39
CA GLY A 239 40.90 -42.83 5.00
C GLY A 239 41.31 -41.59 4.22
N LYS A 240 42.47 -41.63 3.57
CA LYS A 240 43.08 -40.59 2.72
C LYS A 240 42.69 -40.80 1.24
N ARG A 241 42.94 -39.77 0.41
CA ARG A 241 42.95 -39.68 -1.09
C ARG A 241 41.69 -38.99 -1.63
N ARG A 242 41.74 -37.92 -2.43
CA ARG A 242 42.71 -37.45 -3.42
C ARG A 242 42.66 -35.91 -3.49
#